data_AF-A0A1F3SNS3-F1
#
_entry.id   AF-A0A1F3SNS3-F1
#
_cell.length_a   1.000
_cell.length_b   1.000
_cell.length_c   1.000
_cell.angle_alpha   90.00
_cell.angle_beta   90.00
_cell.angle_gamma   90.00
#
_symmetry.space_group_name_H-M   'P 1'
#
loop_
_entity.id
_entity.type
_entity.pdbx_description
1 polymer ?
#
loop_
_entity_poly.entity_id
_entity_poly.type
_entity_poly.pdbx_seq_one_letter_code
_entity_poly.pdbx_strand_id
1 'polypeptide(L)'
;MKKILILFLFLLAPSSWAVSLKASADKLAQETTRIGFGLALFGLVLSAVYFMIGRQDAGQKMTQALLGVFILMLSPSILSFIKGLA
;
A
#
# COMPACT_ATOMS: atom_id res chain seq x y z
N MET A 1 13.25 46.47 -1.52
CA MET A 1 11.91 45.85 -1.37
C MET A 1 11.61 44.78 -2.42
N LYS A 2 11.73 45.04 -3.75
CA LYS A 2 11.42 44.04 -4.79
C LYS A 2 12.22 42.72 -4.72
N LYS A 3 13.50 42.76 -4.32
CA LYS A 3 14.36 41.56 -4.22
C LYS A 3 13.94 40.57 -3.13
N ILE A 4 13.41 41.06 -2.01
CA ILE A 4 12.92 40.23 -0.89
C ILE A 4 11.64 39.50 -1.27
N LEU A 5 10.76 40.17 -2.04
CA LEU A 5 9.49 39.60 -2.49
C LEU A 5 9.70 38.43 -3.48
N ILE A 6 10.71 38.53 -4.35
CA ILE A 6 11.10 37.43 -5.27
C ILE A 6 11.64 36.22 -4.50
N LEU A 7 12.44 36.46 -3.46
CA LEU A 7 13.00 35.40 -2.62
C LEU A 7 11.89 34.67 -1.84
N PHE A 8 10.89 35.42 -1.35
CA PHE A 8 9.71 34.85 -0.70
C PHE A 8 8.85 34.01 -1.65
N LEU A 9 8.67 34.48 -2.89
CA LEU A 9 7.94 33.73 -3.93
C LEU A 9 8.65 32.44 -4.33
N PHE A 10 9.98 32.45 -4.34
CA PHE A 10 10.78 31.25 -4.63
C PHE A 10 10.78 30.26 -3.47
N LEU A 11 10.70 30.75 -2.22
CA LEU A 11 10.59 29.92 -1.02
C LEU A 11 9.19 29.30 -0.87
N LEU A 12 8.14 29.99 -1.32
CA LEU A 12 6.76 29.49 -1.33
C LEU A 12 6.43 28.62 -2.54
N ALA A 13 7.27 28.62 -3.58
CA ALA A 13 7.07 27.76 -4.73
C ALA A 13 7.23 26.30 -4.27
N PRO A 14 6.16 25.47 -4.30
CA PRO A 14 6.32 24.06 -4.00
C PRO A 14 7.32 23.51 -5.01
N SER A 15 8.39 22.91 -4.50
CA SER A 15 9.36 22.23 -5.35
C SER A 15 8.58 21.20 -6.18
N SER A 16 8.48 21.45 -7.48
CA SER A 16 7.76 20.58 -8.44
C SER A 16 8.23 19.13 -8.34
N TRP A 17 9.48 18.95 -7.90
CA TRP A 17 10.11 17.68 -7.58
C TRP A 17 9.53 16.96 -6.35
N ALA A 18 9.16 17.68 -5.29
CA ALA A 18 8.48 17.07 -4.13
C ALA A 18 7.06 16.64 -4.47
N VAL A 19 6.37 17.41 -5.31
CA VAL A 19 5.02 17.06 -5.81
C VAL A 19 5.09 15.84 -6.75
N SER A 20 6.10 15.76 -7.62
CA SER A 20 6.27 14.63 -8.52
C SER A 20 6.72 13.35 -7.80
N LEU A 21 7.55 13.46 -6.76
CA LEU A 21 7.93 12.33 -5.90
C LEU A 21 6.72 11.79 -5.13
N LYS A 22 5.90 12.67 -4.56
CA LYS A 22 4.66 12.27 -3.88
C LYS A 22 3.71 11.56 -4.85
N ALA A 23 3.49 12.11 -6.04
CA ALA A 23 2.64 11.49 -7.05
C ALA A 23 3.17 10.13 -7.53
N SER A 24 4.48 9.97 -7.64
CA SER A 24 5.11 8.71 -8.02
C SER A 24 4.97 7.66 -6.91
N ALA A 25 5.15 8.07 -5.64
CA ALA A 25 4.96 7.21 -4.49
C ALA A 25 3.50 6.75 -4.34
N ASP A 26 2.53 7.64 -4.54
CA ASP A 26 1.10 7.29 -4.51
C ASP A 26 0.75 6.29 -5.62
N LYS A 27 1.29 6.46 -6.84
CA LYS A 27 1.11 5.49 -7.94
C LYS A 27 1.78 4.14 -7.66
N LEU A 28 2.99 4.14 -7.10
CA LEU A 28 3.70 2.91 -6.74
C LEU A 28 2.95 2.14 -5.65
N ALA A 29 2.44 2.85 -4.63
CA ALA A 29 1.61 2.27 -3.60
C ALA A 29 0.36 1.62 -4.20
N GLN A 30 -0.32 2.30 -5.14
CA GLN A 30 -1.50 1.79 -5.82
C GLN A 30 -1.22 0.48 -6.58
N GLU A 31 -0.15 0.41 -7.37
CA GLU A 31 0.19 -0.82 -8.09
C GLU A 31 0.72 -1.92 -7.18
N THR A 32 1.45 -1.57 -6.12
CA THR A 32 1.90 -2.53 -5.11
C THR A 32 0.71 -3.15 -4.38
N THR A 33 -0.33 -2.37 -4.07
CA THR A 33 -1.58 -2.90 -3.52
C THR A 33 -2.27 -3.85 -4.49
N ARG A 34 -2.32 -3.53 -5.80
CA ARG A 34 -2.91 -4.41 -6.80
C ARG A 34 -2.13 -5.74 -6.92
N ILE A 35 -0.80 -5.68 -6.95
CA ILE A 35 0.07 -6.88 -6.95
C ILE A 35 -0.12 -7.68 -5.66
N GLY A 36 -0.19 -7.01 -4.51
CA GLY A 36 -0.45 -7.61 -3.21
C GLY A 36 -1.77 -8.39 -3.18
N PHE A 37 -2.85 -7.81 -3.69
CA PHE A 37 -4.14 -8.51 -3.81
C PHE A 37 -4.07 -9.70 -4.77
N GLY A 38 -3.34 -9.60 -5.88
CA GLY A 38 -3.10 -10.72 -6.78
C GLY A 38 -2.38 -11.89 -6.10
N LEU A 39 -1.34 -11.60 -5.32
CA LEU A 39 -0.61 -12.59 -4.51
C LEU A 39 -1.50 -13.20 -3.42
N ALA A 40 -2.37 -12.40 -2.80
CA ALA A 40 -3.27 -12.85 -1.75
C ALA A 40 -4.32 -13.84 -2.29
N LEU A 41 -4.92 -13.53 -3.45
CA LEU A 41 -5.84 -14.43 -4.15
C LEU A 41 -5.15 -15.74 -4.54
N PHE A 42 -3.92 -15.67 -5.05
CA PHE A 42 -3.14 -16.85 -5.38
C PHE A 42 -2.87 -17.73 -4.15
N GLY A 43 -2.47 -17.13 -3.02
CA GLY A 43 -2.26 -17.84 -1.76
C GLY A 43 -3.53 -18.50 -1.22
N LEU A 44 -4.68 -17.84 -1.36
CA LEU A 44 -5.99 -18.41 -1.00
C LEU A 44 -6.33 -19.64 -1.84
N VAL A 45 -6.14 -19.55 -3.16
CA VAL A 45 -6.40 -20.68 -4.08
C VAL A 45 -5.48 -21.86 -3.75
N LEU A 46 -4.18 -21.62 -3.56
CA LEU A 46 -3.24 -22.68 -3.16
C LEU A 46 -3.64 -23.33 -1.84
N SER A 47 -4.08 -22.54 -0.87
CA SER A 47 -4.52 -23.07 0.41
C SER A 47 -5.79 -23.89 0.29
N ALA A 48 -6.74 -23.47 -0.56
CA ALA A 48 -7.95 -24.23 -0.84
C ALA A 48 -7.64 -25.58 -1.50
N VAL A 49 -6.69 -25.61 -2.44
CA VAL A 49 -6.21 -26.85 -3.07
C VAL A 49 -5.56 -27.77 -2.03
N TYR A 50 -4.70 -27.25 -1.16
CA TYR A 50 -4.11 -28.06 -0.07
C TYR A 50 -5.15 -28.62 0.89
N PHE A 51 -6.22 -27.86 1.15
CA PHE A 51 -7.34 -28.31 1.96
C PHE A 51 -8.11 -29.44 1.28
N MET A 52 -8.39 -29.33 -0.02
CA MET A 52 -9.05 -30.39 -0.80
C MET A 52 -8.23 -31.68 -0.89
N ILE A 53 -6.89 -31.59 -0.89
CA ILE A 53 -5.99 -32.75 -0.88
C ILE A 53 -5.98 -33.45 0.50
N GLY A 54 -6.63 -32.89 1.52
CA GLY A 54 -6.73 -33.50 2.86
C GLY A 54 -5.42 -33.44 3.64
N ARG A 55 -4.51 -32.53 3.29
CA ARG A 55 -3.22 -32.37 4.00
C ARG A 55 -3.49 -31.85 5.41
N GLN A 56 -2.93 -32.50 6.44
CA GLN A 56 -3.16 -32.14 7.86
C GLN A 56 -2.83 -30.67 8.19
N ASP A 57 -1.84 -30.08 7.51
CA ASP A 57 -1.43 -28.68 7.73
C ASP A 57 -2.31 -27.65 6.99
N ALA A 58 -3.30 -28.09 6.21
CA ALA A 58 -4.05 -27.21 5.32
C ALA A 58 -4.87 -26.16 6.07
N GLY A 59 -5.42 -26.51 7.24
CA GLY A 59 -6.14 -25.55 8.09
C GLY A 59 -5.24 -24.41 8.55
N GLN A 60 -4.02 -24.72 8.98
CA GLN A 60 -3.06 -23.71 9.43
C GLN A 60 -2.59 -22.81 8.27
N LYS A 61 -2.36 -23.39 7.08
CA LYS A 61 -2.04 -22.62 5.87
C LYS A 61 -3.20 -21.73 5.41
N MET A 62 -4.44 -22.16 5.61
CA MET A 62 -5.61 -21.37 5.25
C MET A 62 -5.77 -20.16 6.16
N THR A 63 -5.57 -20.35 7.47
CA THR A 63 -5.55 -19.23 8.43
C THR A 63 -4.42 -18.25 8.11
N GLN A 64 -3.22 -18.72 7.76
CA GLN A 64 -2.11 -17.85 7.37
C GLN A 64 -2.41 -17.06 6.09
N ALA A 65 -2.99 -17.70 5.08
CA ALA A 65 -3.41 -17.04 3.85
C ALA A 65 -4.47 -15.97 4.11
N LEU A 66 -5.48 -16.28 4.93
CA LEU A 66 -6.53 -15.34 5.33
C LEU A 66 -5.98 -14.16 6.13
N LEU A 67 -5.07 -14.39 7.08
CA LEU A 67 -4.41 -13.32 7.83
C LEU A 67 -3.61 -12.39 6.91
N GLY A 68 -2.87 -12.95 5.93
CA GLY A 68 -2.15 -12.16 4.93
C GLY A 68 -3.09 -11.27 4.10
N VAL A 69 -4.24 -11.80 3.69
CA VAL A 69 -5.28 -11.03 2.98
C VAL A 69 -5.83 -9.90 3.85
N PHE A 70 -6.15 -10.16 5.12
CA PHE A 70 -6.66 -9.14 6.03
C PHE A 70 -5.66 -7.99 6.26
N ILE A 71 -4.37 -8.31 6.39
CA ILE A 71 -3.33 -7.28 6.53
C ILE A 71 -3.27 -6.38 5.29
N LEU A 72 -3.37 -6.96 4.09
CA LEU A 72 -3.41 -6.19 2.84
C LEU A 72 -4.67 -5.31 2.75
N MET A 73 -5.82 -5.80 3.21
CA MET A 73 -7.05 -5.00 3.28
C MET A 73 -6.97 -3.86 4.31
N LEU A 74 -6.22 -4.03 5.39
CA LEU A 74 -6.00 -3.00 6.41
C LEU A 74 -4.99 -1.92 5.98
N SER A 75 -4.13 -2.20 5.00
CA SER A 75 -3.13 -1.25 4.48
C SER A 75 -3.69 0.15 4.14
N PRO A 76 -4.77 0.29 3.34
CA PRO A 76 -5.36 1.61 3.06
C PRO A 76 -5.91 2.32 4.30
N SER A 77 -6.48 1.57 5.26
CA SER A 77 -6.96 2.15 6.53
C SER A 77 -5.82 2.68 7.39
N ILE A 78 -4.69 1.97 7.46
CA ILE A 78 -3.48 2.42 8.16
C ILE A 78 -2.93 3.69 7.49
N LEU A 79 -2.84 3.71 6.16
CA LEU A 79 -2.40 4.89 5.42
C LEU A 79 -3.32 6.10 5.64
N SER A 80 -4.64 5.89 5.67
CA SER A 80 -5.62 6.93 5.97
C SER A 80 -5.49 7.45 7.40
N PHE A 81 -5.26 6.56 8.36
CA PHE A 81 -5.05 6.92 9.76
C PHE A 81 -3.80 7.78 9.93
N ILE A 82 -2.67 7.39 9.32
CA ILE A 82 -1.43 8.16 9.34
C ILE A 82 -1.61 9.53 8.67
N LYS A 83 -2.26 9.58 7.50
CA LYS A 83 -2.54 10.84 6.78
C LYS A 83 -3.51 11.76 7.55
N GLY A 84 -4.38 11.22 8.41
CA GLY A 84 -5.29 12.00 9.24
C GLY A 84 -4.69 12.53 10.54
N LEU A 85 -3.51 12.02 10.94
CA LEU A 85 -2.76 12.48 12.12
C LEU A 85 -1.75 13.59 11.80
N ALA A 86 -1.36 13.74 10.53
CA ALA A 86 -0.42 14.75 10.03
C ALA A 86 -1.15 15.99 9.52
#